data_AF-A0A1H3T7K4-F1
#
_entry.id   AF-A0A1H3T7K4-F1
#
_cell.length_a   1.000
_cell.length_b   1.000
_cell.length_c   1.000
_cell.angle_alpha   90.00
_cell.angle_beta   90.00
_cell.angle_gamma   90.00
#
_symmetry.space_group_name_H-M   'P 1'
#
loop_
_entity.id
_entity.type
_entity.pdbx_description
1 polymer ?
#
loop_
_entity_poly.entity_id
_entity_poly.type
_entity_poly.pdbx_seq_one_letter_code
_entity_poly.pdbx_strand_id
1 'polypeptide(L)'
;MSGFYVDPAGLNGLYNVLHRVSGDVGDTLAYVKRHCDLTFAEEGLLVIFASPHQLAYDRITQGLQRLETISRSAATQINLAQRAYATADAESASRVDQTYSGAKDPTAMWSTLSTGRPDLWPTAHRSPFADVAEPTSNLVPPNYATAVEMWKINPLADLISPAAWLRQVSVWLFGYDPFEDWSKQLSGDWNAYIHCAAAWRIIGNALLDVGRNLVTTAADVPEVWRGRAAEAEQEFQLTLGKAAMALHPTCDQYAELYTKAAEAAKQLFDVVSGLIAKLIDVLIVINLASAVGTATIETGVGPVVGYGVAAYYAWQAYDLYNEISTFYGNAEATFKGIAGTIGMIQAGAAIAALPELKPYQHPGQQG
;
A
#
# COMPACT_ATOMS: atom_id res chain seq x y z
N MET A 1 -19.82 -4.87 -41.29
CA MET A 1 -20.41 -3.97 -40.28
C MET A 1 -21.66 -4.65 -39.76
N SER A 2 -21.63 -5.17 -38.53
CA SER A 2 -22.84 -5.71 -37.91
C SER A 2 -23.80 -4.55 -37.63
N GLY A 3 -25.05 -4.67 -38.08
CA GLY A 3 -26.08 -3.65 -37.86
C GLY A 3 -26.39 -3.42 -36.37
N PHE A 4 -27.15 -2.35 -36.10
CA PHE A 4 -27.67 -2.09 -34.76
C PHE A 4 -28.47 -3.28 -34.24
N TYR A 5 -28.25 -3.62 -32.97
CA TYR A 5 -28.97 -4.67 -32.27
C TYR A 5 -28.97 -4.36 -30.78
N VAL A 6 -30.09 -4.59 -30.12
CA VAL A 6 -30.18 -4.51 -28.66
C VAL A 6 -31.18 -5.54 -28.14
N ASP A 7 -30.78 -6.27 -27.11
CA ASP A 7 -31.64 -7.05 -26.24
C ASP A 7 -31.77 -6.30 -24.90
N PRO A 8 -32.90 -5.59 -24.67
CA PRO A 8 -33.12 -4.86 -23.43
C PRO A 8 -33.13 -5.76 -22.19
N ALA A 9 -33.54 -7.03 -22.30
CA ALA A 9 -33.48 -7.94 -21.16
C ALA A 9 -32.03 -8.33 -20.85
N GLY A 10 -31.24 -8.59 -21.90
CA GLY A 10 -29.81 -8.88 -21.81
C GLY A 10 -28.97 -7.77 -21.19
N LEU A 11 -29.33 -6.49 -21.41
CA LEU A 11 -28.66 -5.33 -20.76
C LEU A 11 -28.72 -5.36 -19.22
N ASN A 12 -29.65 -6.10 -18.63
CA ASN A 12 -29.67 -6.31 -17.17
C ASN A 12 -28.39 -7.02 -16.68
N GLY A 13 -27.82 -7.93 -17.49
CA GLY A 13 -26.56 -8.59 -17.17
C GLY A 13 -25.40 -7.61 -17.04
N LEU A 14 -25.28 -6.70 -18.00
CA LEU A 14 -24.29 -5.62 -18.00
C LEU A 14 -24.47 -4.67 -16.80
N TYR A 15 -25.72 -4.25 -16.51
CA TYR A 15 -26.04 -3.47 -15.32
C TYR A 15 -25.54 -4.16 -14.05
N ASN A 16 -25.84 -5.45 -13.89
CA ASN A 16 -25.50 -6.22 -12.70
C ASN A 16 -23.99 -6.33 -12.50
N VAL A 17 -23.20 -6.51 -13.57
CA VAL A 17 -21.73 -6.51 -13.44
C VAL A 17 -21.22 -5.16 -12.95
N LEU A 18 -21.61 -4.05 -13.59
CA LEU A 18 -21.12 -2.72 -13.21
C LEU A 18 -21.52 -2.36 -11.77
N HIS A 19 -22.71 -2.81 -11.34
CA HIS A 19 -23.15 -2.69 -9.95
C HIS A 19 -22.29 -3.53 -8.98
N ARG A 20 -21.99 -4.80 -9.31
CA ARG A 20 -21.09 -5.66 -8.51
C ARG A 20 -19.68 -5.07 -8.43
N VAL A 21 -19.11 -4.65 -9.56
CA VAL A 21 -17.81 -3.97 -9.62
C VAL A 21 -17.77 -2.76 -8.69
N SER A 22 -18.82 -1.94 -8.64
CA SER A 22 -18.90 -0.84 -7.68
C SER A 22 -18.86 -1.33 -6.22
N GLY A 23 -19.55 -2.44 -5.92
CA GLY A 23 -19.49 -3.11 -4.62
C GLY A 23 -18.09 -3.61 -4.28
N ASP A 24 -17.47 -4.39 -5.16
CA ASP A 24 -16.13 -4.97 -4.97
C ASP A 24 -15.06 -3.91 -4.73
N VAL A 25 -15.16 -2.78 -5.45
CA VAL A 25 -14.27 -1.63 -5.26
C VAL A 25 -14.53 -0.94 -3.92
N GLY A 26 -15.80 -0.83 -3.51
CA GLY A 26 -16.18 -0.31 -2.20
C GLY A 26 -15.65 -1.18 -1.05
N ASP A 27 -15.72 -2.50 -1.19
CA ASP A 27 -15.16 -3.45 -0.23
C ASP A 27 -13.63 -3.37 -0.17
N THR A 28 -12.98 -3.23 -1.33
CA THR A 28 -11.53 -2.99 -1.42
C THR A 28 -11.14 -1.66 -0.75
N LEU A 29 -11.92 -0.59 -0.93
CA LEU A 29 -11.70 0.70 -0.25
C LEU A 29 -11.86 0.56 1.28
N ALA A 30 -12.88 -0.16 1.74
CA ALA A 30 -13.07 -0.43 3.16
C ALA A 30 -11.90 -1.24 3.74
N TYR A 31 -11.36 -2.17 2.97
CA TYR A 31 -10.18 -2.96 3.33
C TYR A 31 -8.93 -2.09 3.46
N VAL A 32 -8.66 -1.18 2.50
CA VAL A 32 -7.56 -0.20 2.59
C VAL A 32 -7.68 0.63 3.87
N LYS A 33 -8.86 1.20 4.16
CA LYS A 33 -9.07 2.01 5.37
C LYS A 33 -8.83 1.22 6.65
N ARG A 34 -9.18 -0.07 6.67
CA ARG A 34 -9.01 -0.91 7.85
C ARG A 34 -7.55 -1.28 8.13
N HIS A 35 -6.77 -1.51 7.08
CA HIS A 35 -5.45 -2.13 7.20
C HIS A 35 -4.28 -1.19 6.88
N CYS A 36 -4.55 -0.05 6.27
CA CYS A 36 -3.54 0.91 5.81
C CYS A 36 -3.73 2.30 6.40
N ASP A 37 -4.71 2.54 7.28
CA ASP A 37 -4.83 3.80 8.03
C ASP A 37 -3.88 3.75 9.24
N LEU A 38 -2.63 4.19 9.04
CA LEU A 38 -1.58 4.08 10.03
C LEU A 38 -1.45 5.37 10.86
N THR A 39 -1.33 5.20 12.17
CA THR A 39 -0.91 6.27 13.08
C THR A 39 0.59 6.22 13.32
N PHE A 40 1.25 7.36 13.22
CA PHE A 40 2.69 7.49 13.46
C PHE A 40 2.94 8.19 14.80
N ALA A 41 4.01 7.80 15.49
CA ALA A 41 4.53 8.57 16.62
C ALA A 41 5.13 9.89 16.13
N GLU A 42 5.27 10.88 17.02
CA GLU A 42 5.85 12.19 16.71
C GLU A 42 7.38 12.15 16.54
N GLU A 43 8.02 11.09 17.03
CA GLU A 43 9.48 10.93 17.07
C GLU A 43 9.91 9.56 16.54
N GLY A 44 11.21 9.45 16.23
CA GLY A 44 11.86 8.21 15.82
C GLY A 44 11.83 7.93 14.33
N LEU A 45 12.41 6.80 13.93
CA LEU A 45 12.66 6.49 12.52
C LEU A 45 11.39 6.19 11.72
N LEU A 46 10.34 5.69 12.37
CA LEU A 46 9.07 5.37 11.70
C LEU A 46 8.37 6.63 11.17
N VAL A 47 8.53 7.79 11.84
CA VAL A 47 7.88 9.05 11.43
C VAL A 47 8.35 9.55 10.07
N ILE A 48 9.54 9.13 9.62
CA ILE A 48 10.09 9.44 8.29
C ILE A 48 9.12 8.99 7.18
N PHE A 49 8.35 7.93 7.43
CA PHE A 49 7.39 7.39 6.48
C PHE A 49 6.00 8.04 6.55
N ALA A 50 5.71 8.89 7.55
CA ALA A 50 4.37 9.42 7.77
C ALA A 50 3.81 10.17 6.55
N SER A 51 4.54 11.16 6.02
CA SER A 51 4.06 11.93 4.86
C SER A 51 4.00 11.10 3.57
N PRO A 52 5.02 10.30 3.21
CA PRO A 52 4.93 9.43 2.02
C PRO A 52 3.84 8.36 2.14
N HIS A 53 3.60 7.83 3.33
CA HIS A 53 2.50 6.92 3.60
C HIS A 53 1.15 7.61 3.39
N GLN A 54 0.93 8.79 3.99
CA GLN A 54 -0.30 9.55 3.82
C GLN A 54 -0.59 9.82 2.34
N LEU A 55 0.43 10.20 1.58
CA LEU A 55 0.30 10.43 0.15
C LEU A 55 -0.11 9.17 -0.62
N ALA A 56 0.51 8.02 -0.31
CA ALA A 56 0.16 6.74 -0.91
C ALA A 56 -1.28 6.31 -0.56
N TYR A 57 -1.64 6.42 0.72
CA TYR A 57 -2.97 6.13 1.24
C TYR A 57 -4.05 6.99 0.57
N ASP A 58 -3.83 8.31 0.51
CA ASP A 58 -4.77 9.25 -0.12
C ASP A 58 -4.94 8.97 -1.60
N ARG A 59 -3.85 8.70 -2.33
CA ARG A 59 -3.90 8.37 -3.76
C ARG A 59 -4.71 7.11 -4.04
N ILE A 60 -4.48 6.04 -3.28
CA ILE A 60 -5.21 4.79 -3.48
C ILE A 60 -6.68 4.95 -3.07
N THR A 61 -6.96 5.56 -1.91
CA THR A 61 -8.35 5.74 -1.45
C THR A 61 -9.15 6.63 -2.39
N GLN A 62 -8.59 7.74 -2.87
CA GLN A 62 -9.24 8.61 -3.86
C GLN A 62 -9.44 7.89 -5.19
N GLY A 63 -8.46 7.11 -5.65
CA GLY A 63 -8.58 6.29 -6.85
C GLY A 63 -9.72 5.28 -6.74
N LEU A 64 -9.81 4.55 -5.63
CA LEU A 64 -10.89 3.59 -5.39
C LEU A 64 -12.26 4.27 -5.30
N GLN A 65 -12.37 5.40 -4.58
CA GLN A 65 -13.61 6.19 -4.52
C GLN A 65 -14.06 6.63 -5.92
N ARG A 66 -13.11 7.04 -6.76
CA ARG A 66 -13.40 7.45 -8.14
C ARG A 66 -13.86 6.27 -8.98
N LEU A 67 -13.18 5.13 -8.90
CA LEU A 67 -13.54 3.90 -9.59
C LEU A 67 -14.93 3.38 -9.17
N GLU A 68 -15.24 3.40 -7.88
CA GLU A 68 -16.55 3.06 -7.32
C GLU A 68 -17.64 3.97 -7.91
N THR A 69 -17.41 5.29 -7.86
CA THR A 69 -18.37 6.30 -8.34
C THR A 69 -18.63 6.16 -9.83
N ILE A 70 -17.57 6.02 -10.63
CA ILE A 70 -17.66 5.86 -12.09
C ILE A 70 -18.44 4.58 -12.43
N SER A 71 -18.11 3.44 -11.80
CA SER A 71 -18.76 2.16 -12.07
C SER A 71 -20.25 2.18 -11.69
N ARG A 72 -20.59 2.78 -10.55
CA ARG A 72 -21.99 2.98 -10.12
C ARG A 72 -22.77 3.87 -11.09
N SER A 73 -22.14 4.94 -11.56
CA SER A 73 -22.74 5.84 -12.54
C SER A 73 -22.98 5.13 -13.87
N ALA A 74 -22.03 4.31 -14.33
CA ALA A 74 -22.17 3.47 -15.52
C ALA A 74 -23.34 2.50 -15.39
N ALA A 75 -23.44 1.77 -14.27
CA ALA A 75 -24.57 0.89 -14.00
C ALA A 75 -25.92 1.66 -14.11
N THR A 76 -26.00 2.84 -13.49
CA THR A 76 -27.19 3.69 -13.57
C THR A 76 -27.57 4.03 -15.01
N GLN A 77 -26.59 4.37 -15.84
CA GLN A 77 -26.82 4.71 -17.24
C GLN A 77 -27.22 3.51 -18.10
N ILE A 78 -26.67 2.33 -17.85
CA ILE A 78 -27.10 1.10 -18.53
C ILE A 78 -28.55 0.75 -18.18
N ASN A 79 -28.96 0.90 -16.91
CA ASN A 79 -30.36 0.72 -16.51
C ASN A 79 -31.29 1.74 -17.20
N LEU A 80 -30.84 2.99 -17.39
CA LEU A 80 -31.60 3.97 -18.17
C LEU A 80 -31.69 3.58 -19.66
N ALA A 81 -30.58 3.13 -20.26
CA ALA A 81 -30.53 2.64 -21.63
C ALA A 81 -31.50 1.47 -21.84
N GLN A 82 -31.45 0.50 -20.93
CA GLN A 82 -32.34 -0.65 -20.91
C GLN A 82 -33.81 -0.22 -20.94
N ARG A 83 -34.21 0.69 -20.05
CA ARG A 83 -35.61 1.17 -19.98
C ARG A 83 -36.02 1.87 -21.27
N ALA A 84 -35.16 2.71 -21.81
CA ALA A 84 -35.44 3.43 -23.04
C ALA A 84 -35.60 2.47 -24.22
N TYR A 85 -34.64 1.56 -24.42
CA TYR A 85 -34.70 0.56 -25.50
C TYR A 85 -35.86 -0.43 -25.35
N ALA A 86 -36.30 -0.75 -24.12
CA ALA A 86 -37.48 -1.59 -23.89
C ALA A 86 -38.79 -0.92 -24.33
N THR A 87 -38.82 0.42 -24.44
CA THR A 87 -40.01 1.19 -24.85
C THR A 87 -39.94 1.73 -26.27
N ALA A 88 -38.77 1.71 -26.90
CA ALA A 88 -38.56 2.20 -28.26
C ALA A 88 -38.79 1.10 -29.30
N ASP A 89 -39.32 1.46 -30.47
CA ASP A 89 -39.24 0.59 -31.64
C ASP A 89 -37.79 0.49 -32.16
N ALA A 90 -37.51 -0.56 -32.94
CA ALA A 90 -36.15 -0.86 -33.41
C ALA A 90 -35.55 0.26 -34.30
N GLU A 91 -36.37 0.96 -35.09
CA GLU A 91 -35.88 2.05 -35.94
C GLU A 91 -35.54 3.28 -35.10
N SER A 92 -36.38 3.61 -34.12
CA SER A 92 -36.14 4.71 -33.18
C SER A 92 -34.88 4.46 -32.35
N ALA A 93 -34.73 3.25 -31.83
CA ALA A 93 -33.53 2.82 -31.10
C ALA A 93 -32.26 2.94 -31.98
N SER A 94 -32.33 2.53 -33.25
CA SER A 94 -31.22 2.68 -34.19
C SER A 94 -30.90 4.14 -34.51
N ARG A 95 -31.91 5.02 -34.65
CA ARG A 95 -31.68 6.45 -34.88
C ARG A 95 -30.99 7.09 -33.68
N VAL A 96 -31.41 6.74 -32.47
CA VAL A 96 -30.78 7.20 -31.23
C VAL A 96 -29.32 6.73 -31.17
N ASP A 97 -29.05 5.45 -31.43
CA ASP A 97 -27.68 4.90 -31.45
C ASP A 97 -26.77 5.63 -32.46
N GLN A 98 -27.28 5.98 -33.64
CA GLN A 98 -26.52 6.71 -34.66
C GLN A 98 -26.05 8.10 -34.20
N THR A 99 -26.67 8.70 -33.17
CA THR A 99 -26.25 9.99 -32.61
C THR A 99 -24.98 9.90 -31.76
N TYR A 100 -24.57 8.71 -31.35
CA TYR A 100 -23.34 8.49 -30.58
C TYR A 100 -22.10 8.53 -31.47
N SER A 101 -20.95 8.87 -30.88
CA SER A 101 -19.67 8.90 -31.59
C SER A 101 -19.10 7.51 -31.88
N GLY A 102 -19.49 6.49 -31.12
CA GLY A 102 -18.78 5.21 -31.12
C GLY A 102 -17.52 5.26 -30.26
N ALA A 103 -16.77 4.16 -30.27
CA ALA A 103 -15.40 4.12 -29.76
C ALA A 103 -14.49 5.03 -30.61
N LYS A 104 -13.46 5.63 -30.01
CA LYS A 104 -12.50 6.49 -30.75
C LYS A 104 -11.71 5.72 -31.79
N ASP A 105 -11.28 4.50 -31.44
CA ASP A 105 -10.63 3.56 -32.34
C ASP A 105 -11.26 2.17 -32.19
N PRO A 106 -12.36 1.90 -32.93
CA PRO A 106 -13.04 0.61 -32.86
C PRO A 106 -12.10 -0.54 -33.22
N THR A 107 -11.21 -0.36 -34.20
CA THR A 107 -10.33 -1.44 -34.67
C THR A 107 -9.33 -1.85 -33.59
N ALA A 108 -8.70 -0.88 -32.91
CA ALA A 108 -7.81 -1.17 -31.80
C ALA A 108 -8.54 -1.77 -30.59
N MET A 109 -9.75 -1.29 -30.28
CA MET A 109 -10.60 -1.85 -29.23
C MET A 109 -10.95 -3.31 -29.53
N TRP A 110 -11.48 -3.61 -30.71
CA TRP A 110 -11.83 -4.95 -31.14
C TRP A 110 -10.62 -5.87 -31.17
N SER A 111 -9.48 -5.40 -31.68
CA SER A 111 -8.22 -6.15 -31.63
C SER A 111 -7.83 -6.52 -30.20
N THR A 112 -7.97 -5.58 -29.26
CA THR A 112 -7.68 -5.81 -27.83
C THR A 112 -8.63 -6.83 -27.20
N LEU A 113 -9.91 -6.81 -27.58
CA LEU A 113 -10.92 -7.73 -27.04
C LEU A 113 -10.88 -9.13 -27.71
N SER A 114 -10.47 -9.21 -28.98
CA SER A 114 -10.54 -10.46 -29.78
C SER A 114 -9.21 -11.20 -29.94
N THR A 115 -8.05 -10.54 -29.82
CA THR A 115 -6.75 -11.15 -30.17
C THR A 115 -5.95 -11.55 -28.93
N GLY A 116 -5.60 -12.84 -28.80
CA GLY A 116 -4.49 -13.30 -27.95
C GLY A 116 -4.67 -13.16 -26.44
N ARG A 117 -5.91 -13.16 -25.93
CA ARG A 117 -6.22 -13.02 -24.50
C ARG A 117 -6.94 -14.24 -23.92
N PRO A 118 -6.30 -15.42 -23.84
CA PRO A 118 -6.91 -16.60 -23.20
C PRO A 118 -7.31 -16.35 -21.74
N ASP A 119 -6.79 -15.30 -21.10
CA ASP A 119 -7.20 -14.82 -19.78
C ASP A 119 -8.58 -14.14 -19.75
N LEU A 120 -9.06 -13.60 -20.87
CA LEU A 120 -10.41 -13.03 -21.03
C LEU A 120 -11.42 -14.05 -21.57
N TRP A 121 -10.92 -15.12 -22.19
CA TRP A 121 -11.71 -16.16 -22.84
C TRP A 121 -11.50 -17.48 -22.09
N PRO A 122 -12.25 -17.75 -21.01
CA PRO A 122 -12.11 -19.00 -20.27
C PRO A 122 -12.29 -20.19 -21.20
N THR A 123 -11.52 -21.25 -20.97
CA THR A 123 -11.58 -22.49 -21.75
C THR A 123 -12.92 -23.22 -21.63
N ALA A 124 -13.76 -22.83 -20.65
CA ALA A 124 -15.11 -23.33 -20.45
C ALA A 124 -16.15 -22.29 -20.89
N HIS A 125 -17.26 -22.76 -21.44
CA HIS A 125 -18.39 -21.91 -21.79
C HIS A 125 -18.96 -21.23 -20.53
N ARG A 126 -19.15 -19.91 -20.58
CA ARG A 126 -19.77 -19.12 -19.52
C ARG A 126 -20.96 -18.33 -20.08
N SER A 127 -21.92 -18.04 -19.22
CA SER A 127 -22.99 -17.10 -19.56
C SER A 127 -22.39 -15.69 -19.78
N PRO A 128 -22.92 -14.90 -20.75
CA PRO A 128 -22.54 -13.51 -20.90
C PRO A 128 -22.65 -12.76 -19.57
N PHE A 129 -21.68 -11.90 -19.26
CA PHE A 129 -21.63 -11.09 -18.04
C PHE A 129 -21.50 -11.88 -16.73
N ALA A 130 -21.14 -13.17 -16.81
CA ALA A 130 -20.64 -13.91 -15.66
C ALA A 130 -19.22 -13.42 -15.32
N ASP A 131 -18.98 -13.19 -14.03
CA ASP A 131 -17.66 -12.79 -13.52
C ASP A 131 -16.64 -13.91 -13.79
N VAL A 132 -15.42 -13.51 -14.13
CA VAL A 132 -14.29 -14.44 -14.35
C VAL A 132 -13.35 -14.53 -13.15
N ALA A 133 -13.51 -13.61 -12.20
CA ALA A 133 -12.80 -13.59 -10.94
C ALA A 133 -13.71 -13.09 -9.81
N GLU A 134 -13.37 -13.41 -8.57
CA GLU A 134 -14.09 -13.00 -7.36
C GLU A 134 -13.18 -12.09 -6.52
N PRO A 135 -13.20 -10.75 -6.74
CA PRO A 135 -12.28 -9.83 -6.08
C PRO A 135 -12.30 -9.95 -4.56
N THR A 136 -13.47 -10.15 -3.96
CA THR A 136 -13.64 -10.22 -2.50
C THR A 136 -12.97 -11.45 -1.89
N SER A 137 -12.76 -12.52 -2.66
CA SER A 137 -12.02 -13.71 -2.21
C SER A 137 -10.55 -13.42 -1.89
N ASN A 138 -9.99 -12.33 -2.43
CA ASN A 138 -8.65 -11.88 -2.10
C ASN A 138 -8.59 -11.13 -0.76
N LEU A 139 -9.70 -10.52 -0.31
CA LEU A 139 -9.76 -9.61 0.85
C LEU A 139 -9.75 -10.36 2.19
N VAL A 140 -8.84 -11.31 2.32
CA VAL A 140 -8.57 -12.06 3.56
C VAL A 140 -7.75 -11.20 4.52
N PRO A 141 -7.78 -11.46 5.84
CA PRO A 141 -6.89 -10.79 6.77
C PRO A 141 -5.43 -10.87 6.30
N PRO A 142 -4.65 -9.76 6.32
CA PRO A 142 -3.25 -9.81 5.93
C PRO A 142 -2.52 -10.84 6.79
N ASN A 143 -1.89 -11.83 6.16
CA ASN A 143 -1.20 -12.87 6.90
C ASN A 143 0.03 -12.28 7.61
N TYR A 144 0.15 -12.56 8.91
CA TYR A 144 1.28 -12.22 9.79
C TYR A 144 2.61 -12.87 9.38
N ALA A 145 2.58 -13.82 8.44
CA ALA A 145 3.77 -14.49 7.92
C ALA A 145 4.58 -13.60 6.97
N THR A 146 4.86 -12.35 7.35
CA THR A 146 6.11 -11.76 6.90
C THR A 146 7.22 -12.50 7.61
N ALA A 147 8.23 -12.97 6.87
CA ALA A 147 9.43 -13.59 7.45
C ALA A 147 10.13 -12.69 8.48
N VAL A 148 9.79 -11.39 8.45
CA VAL A 148 10.09 -10.41 9.47
C VAL A 148 9.17 -10.66 10.67
N GLU A 149 9.57 -11.57 11.57
CA GLU A 149 9.06 -11.53 12.94
C GLU A 149 9.48 -10.19 13.54
N MET A 150 8.55 -9.24 13.46
CA MET A 150 8.67 -7.98 14.17
C MET A 150 8.50 -8.32 15.65
N TRP A 151 9.52 -7.93 16.40
CA TRP A 151 9.54 -8.02 17.85
C TRP A 151 8.27 -7.42 18.48
N LYS A 152 7.95 -7.89 19.69
CA LYS A 152 7.16 -7.09 20.62
C LYS A 152 8.14 -6.20 21.40
N ILE A 153 8.86 -5.32 20.70
CA ILE A 153 9.75 -4.35 21.35
C ILE A 153 8.86 -3.48 22.23
N ASN A 154 9.01 -3.64 23.53
CA ASN A 154 8.92 -2.51 24.42
C ASN A 154 10.36 -2.04 24.55
N PRO A 155 10.82 -1.08 23.72
CA PRO A 155 12.24 -0.69 23.74
C PRO A 155 12.52 0.00 25.07
N LEU A 156 11.47 0.60 25.65
CA LEU A 156 11.44 1.13 27.00
C LEU A 156 11.51 0.04 28.11
N ALA A 157 11.34 -1.24 27.80
CA ALA A 157 11.59 -2.33 28.74
C ALA A 157 12.93 -3.05 28.42
N ASP A 158 13.23 -3.30 27.16
CA ASP A 158 14.40 -4.10 26.76
C ASP A 158 15.69 -3.27 26.71
N LEU A 159 15.65 -2.03 26.18
CA LEU A 159 16.79 -1.10 26.18
C LEU A 159 16.84 -0.21 27.43
N ILE A 160 15.70 0.04 28.09
CA ILE A 160 15.56 0.97 29.22
C ILE A 160 15.51 0.27 30.59
N SER A 161 15.53 -1.07 30.67
CA SER A 161 15.83 -1.76 31.94
C SER A 161 17.32 -1.77 32.38
N PRO A 162 18.20 -0.84 31.99
CA PRO A 162 19.37 -0.54 32.79
C PRO A 162 18.98 -0.09 34.20
N ALA A 163 19.49 -0.78 35.21
CA ALA A 163 19.39 -0.36 36.60
C ALA A 163 19.82 1.11 36.75
N ALA A 164 19.21 1.86 37.68
CA ALA A 164 19.39 3.31 37.82
C ALA A 164 20.87 3.78 37.85
N TRP A 165 21.76 2.94 38.36
CA TRP A 165 23.19 3.20 38.39
C TRP A 165 23.82 3.25 36.98
N LEU A 166 23.35 2.46 36.02
CA LEU A 166 23.89 2.44 34.66
C LEU A 166 23.53 3.72 33.89
N ARG A 167 22.31 4.22 34.08
CA ARG A 167 21.90 5.54 33.59
C ARG A 167 22.78 6.63 34.17
N GLN A 168 23.05 6.57 35.47
CA GLN A 168 23.91 7.55 36.14
C GLN A 168 25.35 7.54 35.61
N VAL A 169 25.95 6.36 35.38
CA VAL A 169 27.28 6.24 34.78
C VAL A 169 27.27 6.77 33.33
N SER A 170 26.20 6.51 32.58
CA SER A 170 26.07 6.99 31.20
C SER A 170 25.94 8.51 31.14
N VAL A 171 25.12 9.11 32.01
CA VAL A 171 25.01 10.58 32.13
C VAL A 171 26.33 11.20 32.57
N TRP A 172 27.06 10.56 33.49
CA TRP A 172 28.38 11.03 33.89
C TRP A 172 29.38 11.00 32.74
N LEU A 173 29.36 9.94 31.92
CA LEU A 173 30.31 9.75 30.83
C LEU A 173 29.97 10.56 29.57
N PHE A 174 28.70 10.54 29.14
CA PHE A 174 28.26 11.15 27.89
C PHE A 174 27.60 12.52 28.07
N GLY A 175 27.28 12.92 29.30
CA GLY A 175 26.56 14.16 29.61
C GLY A 175 25.03 14.04 29.48
N TYR A 176 24.52 12.89 29.02
CA TYR A 176 23.10 12.60 28.83
C TYR A 176 22.84 11.07 28.81
N ASP A 177 21.57 10.63 28.72
CA ASP A 177 21.20 9.21 28.62
C ASP A 177 21.06 8.75 27.15
N PRO A 178 22.07 8.11 26.55
CA PRO A 178 22.01 7.68 25.15
C PRO A 178 20.99 6.57 24.91
N PHE A 179 20.63 5.78 25.93
CA PHE A 179 19.67 4.68 25.78
C PHE A 179 18.24 5.20 25.56
N GLU A 180 17.91 6.35 26.15
CA GLU A 180 16.62 7.00 25.93
C GLU A 180 16.47 7.42 24.46
N ASP A 181 17.47 8.09 23.89
CA ASP A 181 17.46 8.55 22.51
C ASP A 181 17.37 7.38 21.52
N TRP A 182 18.19 6.35 21.70
CA TRP A 182 18.17 5.16 20.84
C TRP A 182 16.84 4.40 20.91
N SER A 183 16.26 4.30 22.11
CA SER A 183 14.94 3.70 22.30
C SER A 183 13.85 4.49 21.58
N LYS A 184 13.88 5.83 21.63
CA LYS A 184 12.94 6.69 20.89
C LYS A 184 13.05 6.48 19.39
N GLN A 185 14.28 6.33 18.86
CA GLN A 185 14.50 6.10 17.43
C GLN A 185 13.82 4.84 16.88
N LEU A 186 13.70 3.78 17.67
CA LEU A 186 13.04 2.53 17.25
C LEU A 186 11.57 2.42 17.68
N SER A 187 11.05 3.44 18.38
CA SER A 187 9.67 3.46 18.83
C SER A 187 8.68 3.54 17.66
N GLY A 188 7.42 3.22 17.93
CA GLY A 188 6.33 3.22 16.96
C GLY A 188 5.77 1.82 16.66
N ASP A 189 4.62 1.78 16.00
CA ASP A 189 3.92 0.54 15.66
C ASP A 189 4.41 -0.03 14.32
N TRP A 190 5.61 -0.60 14.34
CA TRP A 190 6.16 -1.29 13.18
C TRP A 190 5.38 -2.55 12.79
N ASN A 191 4.58 -3.11 13.71
CA ASN A 191 3.68 -4.22 13.41
C ASN A 191 2.55 -3.75 12.48
N ALA A 192 1.89 -2.64 12.79
CA ALA A 192 0.90 -2.04 11.89
C ALA A 192 1.52 -1.67 10.54
N TYR A 193 2.76 -1.17 10.53
CA TYR A 193 3.46 -0.84 9.29
C TYR A 193 3.70 -2.06 8.39
N ILE A 194 4.15 -3.20 8.93
CA ILE A 194 4.33 -4.43 8.16
C ILE A 194 2.99 -5.07 7.76
N HIS A 195 1.94 -4.94 8.59
CA HIS A 195 0.59 -5.38 8.22
C HIS A 195 0.07 -4.61 7.00
N CYS A 196 0.30 -3.30 6.95
CA CYS A 196 -0.03 -2.47 5.79
C CYS A 196 0.75 -2.93 4.54
N ALA A 197 2.02 -3.33 4.68
CA ALA A 197 2.81 -3.91 3.59
C ALA A 197 2.14 -5.17 2.99
N ALA A 198 1.68 -6.09 3.83
CA ALA A 198 0.98 -7.29 3.39
C ALA A 198 -0.38 -6.96 2.75
N ALA A 199 -1.10 -5.99 3.32
CA ALA A 199 -2.38 -5.53 2.81
C ALA A 199 -2.27 -4.98 1.38
N TRP A 200 -1.20 -4.26 1.04
CA TRP A 200 -1.02 -3.71 -0.32
C TRP A 200 -1.11 -4.80 -1.40
N ARG A 201 -0.45 -5.95 -1.24
CA ARG A 201 -0.54 -7.04 -2.25
C ARG A 201 -1.96 -7.57 -2.39
N ILE A 202 -2.68 -7.71 -1.29
CA ILE A 202 -4.07 -8.15 -1.27
C ILE A 202 -4.97 -7.16 -2.02
N ILE A 203 -4.79 -5.87 -1.77
CA ILE A 203 -5.50 -4.79 -2.47
C ILE A 203 -5.21 -4.84 -3.98
N GLY A 204 -3.93 -5.01 -4.36
CA GLY A 204 -3.52 -5.13 -5.76
C GLY A 204 -4.15 -6.33 -6.47
N ASN A 205 -4.26 -7.48 -5.80
CA ASN A 205 -4.91 -8.68 -6.35
C ASN A 205 -6.41 -8.47 -6.56
N ALA A 206 -7.11 -7.90 -5.58
CA ALA A 206 -8.53 -7.58 -5.73
C ALA A 206 -8.78 -6.63 -6.91
N LEU A 207 -7.92 -5.61 -7.09
CA LEU A 207 -8.04 -4.65 -8.20
C LEU A 207 -7.73 -5.25 -9.57
N LEU A 208 -6.81 -6.22 -9.63
CA LEU A 208 -6.55 -7.00 -10.83
C LEU A 208 -7.80 -7.79 -11.25
N ASP A 209 -8.48 -8.41 -10.29
CA ASP A 209 -9.68 -9.19 -10.54
C ASP A 209 -10.89 -8.33 -10.91
N VAL A 210 -11.06 -7.17 -10.27
CA VAL A 210 -12.04 -6.14 -10.70
C VAL A 210 -11.79 -5.76 -12.16
N GLY A 211 -10.54 -5.48 -12.51
CA GLY A 211 -10.18 -5.10 -13.87
C GLY A 211 -10.42 -6.21 -14.89
N ARG A 212 -10.16 -7.47 -14.54
CA ARG A 212 -10.48 -8.65 -15.39
C ARG A 212 -11.97 -8.77 -15.65
N ASN A 213 -12.81 -8.60 -14.63
CA ASN A 213 -14.27 -8.63 -14.78
C ASN A 213 -14.75 -7.52 -15.73
N LEU A 214 -14.24 -6.29 -15.59
CA LEU A 214 -14.57 -5.17 -16.48
C LEU A 214 -14.16 -5.43 -17.94
N VAL A 215 -12.92 -5.86 -18.18
CA VAL A 215 -12.42 -6.10 -19.54
C VAL A 215 -13.17 -7.27 -20.20
N THR A 216 -13.48 -8.30 -19.44
CA THR A 216 -14.23 -9.45 -19.95
C THR A 216 -15.68 -9.09 -20.26
N THR A 217 -16.30 -8.25 -19.42
CA THR A 217 -17.65 -7.73 -19.65
C THR A 217 -17.71 -6.86 -20.89
N ALA A 218 -16.68 -6.06 -21.17
CA ALA A 218 -16.54 -5.33 -22.42
C ALA A 218 -16.52 -6.26 -23.66
N ALA A 219 -15.97 -7.47 -23.54
CA ALA A 219 -15.98 -8.45 -24.63
C ALA A 219 -17.37 -9.07 -24.86
N ASP A 220 -18.22 -9.13 -23.83
CA ASP A 220 -19.57 -9.72 -23.89
C ASP A 220 -20.65 -8.76 -24.38
N VAL A 221 -20.41 -7.44 -24.31
CA VAL A 221 -21.39 -6.43 -24.77
C VAL A 221 -22.05 -6.77 -26.11
N PRO A 222 -21.31 -7.22 -27.16
CA PRO A 222 -21.88 -7.51 -28.48
C PRO A 222 -22.92 -8.63 -28.50
N GLU A 223 -22.96 -9.49 -27.48
CA GLU A 223 -23.95 -10.57 -27.34
C GLU A 223 -25.37 -10.01 -27.11
N VAL A 224 -25.48 -8.82 -26.50
CA VAL A 224 -26.78 -8.20 -26.18
C VAL A 224 -26.92 -6.79 -26.74
N TRP A 225 -25.84 -6.15 -27.17
CA TRP A 225 -25.87 -4.76 -27.63
C TRP A 225 -24.79 -4.49 -28.68
N ARG A 226 -25.20 -4.05 -29.86
CA ARG A 226 -24.33 -3.65 -30.98
C ARG A 226 -24.80 -2.32 -31.55
N GLY A 227 -23.84 -1.46 -31.86
CA GLY A 227 -24.09 -0.09 -32.29
C GLY A 227 -23.01 0.83 -31.76
N ARG A 228 -23.10 2.11 -32.10
CA ARG A 228 -22.13 3.13 -31.67
C ARG A 228 -22.15 3.33 -30.15
N ALA A 229 -23.32 3.23 -29.53
CA ALA A 229 -23.44 3.32 -28.09
C ALA A 229 -22.77 2.13 -27.38
N ALA A 230 -22.96 0.92 -27.92
CA ALA A 230 -22.31 -0.28 -27.43
C ALA A 230 -20.79 -0.20 -27.54
N GLU A 231 -20.26 0.26 -28.69
CA GLU A 231 -18.82 0.44 -28.87
C GLU A 231 -18.22 1.44 -27.87
N ALA A 232 -18.91 2.56 -27.60
CA ALA A 232 -18.47 3.53 -26.61
C ALA A 232 -18.43 2.93 -25.19
N GLU A 233 -19.42 2.11 -24.84
CA GLU A 233 -19.47 1.39 -23.56
C GLU A 233 -18.34 0.35 -23.43
N GLN A 234 -18.03 -0.38 -24.52
CA GLN A 234 -16.90 -1.30 -24.55
C GLN A 234 -15.56 -0.58 -24.34
N GLU A 235 -15.34 0.56 -25.01
CA GLU A 235 -14.14 1.39 -24.84
C GLU A 235 -14.03 1.91 -23.41
N PHE A 236 -15.15 2.35 -22.83
CA PHE A 236 -15.23 2.81 -21.45
C PHE A 236 -14.81 1.71 -20.46
N GLN A 237 -15.45 0.53 -20.50
CA GLN A 237 -15.13 -0.58 -19.61
C GLN A 237 -13.71 -1.09 -19.79
N LEU A 238 -13.22 -1.17 -21.03
CA LEU A 238 -11.85 -1.55 -21.33
C LEU A 238 -10.84 -0.57 -20.69
N THR A 239 -11.12 0.73 -20.77
CA THR A 239 -10.26 1.77 -20.19
C THR A 239 -10.30 1.72 -18.67
N LEU A 240 -11.50 1.58 -18.08
CA LEU A 240 -11.69 1.47 -16.63
C LEU A 240 -11.01 0.23 -16.06
N GLY A 241 -11.20 -0.92 -16.72
CA GLY A 241 -10.60 -2.19 -16.32
C GLY A 241 -9.08 -2.15 -16.39
N LYS A 242 -8.50 -1.59 -17.47
CA LYS A 242 -7.04 -1.39 -17.56
C LYS A 242 -6.50 -0.50 -16.44
N ALA A 243 -7.22 0.57 -16.07
CA ALA A 243 -6.81 1.43 -14.97
C ALA A 243 -6.87 0.72 -13.61
N ALA A 244 -7.88 -0.12 -13.37
CA ALA A 244 -7.94 -0.95 -12.17
C ALA A 244 -6.76 -1.96 -12.12
N MET A 245 -6.51 -2.69 -13.21
CA MET A 245 -5.39 -3.63 -13.30
C MET A 245 -4.03 -2.96 -13.10
N ALA A 246 -3.85 -1.72 -13.58
CA ALA A 246 -2.60 -0.99 -13.47
C ALA A 246 -2.20 -0.67 -12.01
N LEU A 247 -3.14 -0.76 -11.06
CA LEU A 247 -2.84 -0.55 -9.63
C LEU A 247 -2.17 -1.75 -8.99
N HIS A 248 -2.34 -2.95 -9.54
CA HIS A 248 -1.71 -4.17 -9.01
C HIS A 248 -0.18 -4.02 -8.87
N PRO A 249 0.58 -3.73 -9.95
CA PRO A 249 2.03 -3.56 -9.83
C PRO A 249 2.43 -2.39 -8.94
N THR A 250 1.60 -1.35 -8.84
CA THR A 250 1.83 -0.24 -7.90
C THR A 250 1.70 -0.69 -6.45
N CYS A 251 0.68 -1.48 -6.13
CA CYS A 251 0.50 -2.02 -4.79
C CYS A 251 1.62 -3.00 -4.43
N ASP A 252 2.11 -3.81 -5.37
CA ASP A 252 3.28 -4.66 -5.15
C ASP A 252 4.54 -3.86 -4.82
N GLN A 253 4.76 -2.74 -5.51
CA GLN A 253 5.88 -1.84 -5.20
C GLN A 253 5.76 -1.23 -3.80
N TYR A 254 4.57 -0.81 -3.38
CA TYR A 254 4.35 -0.37 -2.00
C TYR A 254 4.63 -1.48 -1.01
N ALA A 255 4.10 -2.68 -1.23
CA ALA A 255 4.35 -3.83 -0.36
C ALA A 255 5.85 -4.12 -0.21
N GLU A 256 6.60 -4.10 -1.31
CA GLU A 256 8.05 -4.33 -1.30
C GLU A 256 8.80 -3.24 -0.52
N LEU A 257 8.51 -1.96 -0.76
CA LEU A 257 9.20 -0.85 -0.08
C LEU A 257 8.91 -0.81 1.42
N TYR A 258 7.68 -1.08 1.82
CA TYR A 258 7.31 -1.15 3.24
C TYR A 258 7.99 -2.34 3.92
N THR A 259 8.04 -3.50 3.23
CA THR A 259 8.75 -4.68 3.75
C THR A 259 10.24 -4.38 3.93
N LYS A 260 10.89 -3.76 2.93
CA LYS A 260 12.31 -3.37 3.00
C LYS A 260 12.59 -2.39 4.15
N ALA A 261 11.71 -1.42 4.40
CA ALA A 261 11.84 -0.50 5.52
C ALA A 261 11.77 -1.25 6.86
N ALA A 262 10.81 -2.17 7.02
CA ALA A 262 10.69 -2.98 8.22
C ALA A 262 11.89 -3.93 8.42
N GLU A 263 12.40 -4.55 7.36
CA GLU A 263 13.61 -5.39 7.40
C GLU A 263 14.84 -4.60 7.80
N ALA A 264 15.02 -3.39 7.25
CA ALA A 264 16.13 -2.52 7.61
C ALA A 264 16.00 -2.02 9.06
N ALA A 265 14.79 -1.74 9.55
CA ALA A 265 14.57 -1.47 10.97
C ALA A 265 14.97 -2.69 11.80
N LYS A 266 14.59 -3.90 11.35
CA LYS A 266 14.96 -5.16 11.99
C LYS A 266 16.45 -5.35 12.17
N GLN A 267 17.18 -5.22 11.08
CA GLN A 267 18.62 -5.34 11.07
C GLN A 267 19.29 -4.27 11.95
N LEU A 268 18.79 -3.03 11.93
CA LEU A 268 19.29 -1.97 12.80
C LEU A 268 19.15 -2.34 14.28
N PHE A 269 17.96 -2.78 14.71
CA PHE A 269 17.74 -3.18 16.10
C PHE A 269 18.63 -4.34 16.52
N ASP A 270 18.77 -5.38 15.68
CA ASP A 270 19.57 -6.55 16.01
C ASP A 270 21.05 -6.17 16.21
N VAL A 271 21.59 -5.33 15.31
CA VAL A 271 22.98 -4.83 15.41
C VAL A 271 23.16 -3.91 16.61
N VAL A 272 22.28 -2.91 16.78
CA VAL A 272 22.37 -1.92 17.86
C VAL A 272 22.19 -2.58 19.22
N SER A 273 21.27 -3.54 19.37
CA SER A 273 21.08 -4.26 20.63
C SER A 273 22.35 -5.03 21.04
N GLY A 274 23.04 -5.64 20.08
CA GLY A 274 24.32 -6.30 20.32
C GLY A 274 25.43 -5.34 20.76
N LEU A 275 25.49 -4.14 20.15
CA LEU A 275 26.45 -3.10 20.55
C LEU A 275 26.10 -2.47 21.91
N ILE A 276 24.81 -2.27 22.19
CA ILE A 276 24.32 -1.80 23.49
C ILE A 276 24.71 -2.80 24.58
N ALA A 277 24.53 -4.10 24.37
CA ALA A 277 24.96 -5.11 25.35
C ALA A 277 26.46 -5.00 25.67
N LYS A 278 27.31 -4.84 24.65
CA LYS A 278 28.76 -4.60 24.85
C LYS A 278 29.03 -3.30 25.61
N LEU A 279 28.28 -2.24 25.32
CA LEU A 279 28.42 -0.95 26.01
C LEU A 279 28.04 -1.09 27.49
N ILE A 280 26.95 -1.81 27.80
CA ILE A 280 26.54 -2.11 29.17
C ILE A 280 27.67 -2.84 29.92
N ASP A 281 28.28 -3.86 29.31
CA ASP A 281 29.41 -4.59 29.91
C ASP A 281 30.60 -3.67 30.22
N VAL A 282 30.97 -2.77 29.29
CA VAL A 282 32.05 -1.80 29.50
C VAL A 282 31.70 -0.82 30.62
N LEU A 283 30.47 -0.33 30.68
CA LEU A 283 30.00 0.59 31.72
C LEU A 283 29.97 -0.07 33.11
N ILE A 284 29.68 -1.38 33.22
CA ILE A 284 29.84 -2.15 34.47
C ILE A 284 31.30 -2.08 34.93
N VAL A 285 32.26 -2.32 34.02
CA VAL A 285 33.69 -2.29 34.36
C VAL A 285 34.14 -0.88 34.79
N ILE A 286 33.68 0.17 34.10
CA ILE A 286 33.96 1.56 34.49
C ILE A 286 33.45 1.85 35.90
N ASN A 287 32.23 1.42 36.23
CA ASN A 287 31.64 1.64 37.55
C ASN A 287 32.47 0.95 38.65
N LEU A 288 32.83 -0.32 38.45
CA LEU A 288 33.65 -1.09 39.38
C LEU A 288 35.05 -0.49 39.55
N ALA A 289 35.72 -0.15 38.44
CA ALA A 289 37.07 0.42 38.46
C ALA A 289 37.10 1.80 39.15
N SER A 290 36.07 2.61 38.93
CA SER A 290 35.94 3.92 39.56
C SER A 290 35.71 3.81 41.07
N ALA A 291 34.86 2.88 41.50
CA ALA A 291 34.61 2.62 42.93
C ALA A 291 35.87 2.13 43.66
N VAL A 292 36.62 1.20 43.04
CA VAL A 292 37.90 0.70 43.58
C VAL A 292 38.96 1.82 43.61
N GLY A 293 39.04 2.63 42.55
CA GLY A 293 39.93 3.78 42.48
C GLY A 293 39.68 4.76 43.63
N THR A 294 38.41 5.12 43.88
CA THR A 294 38.02 6.01 44.99
C THR A 294 38.34 5.41 46.36
N ALA A 295 38.07 4.12 46.57
CA ALA A 295 38.32 3.45 47.85
C ALA A 295 39.81 3.26 48.17
N THR A 296 40.67 3.21 47.15
CA THR A 296 42.11 2.94 47.31
C THR A 296 42.98 4.20 47.30
N ILE A 297 42.38 5.39 47.19
CA ILE A 297 43.05 6.69 47.33
C ILE A 297 43.84 6.80 48.65
N GLU A 298 43.33 6.21 49.72
CA GLU A 298 43.96 6.23 51.04
C GLU A 298 45.25 5.36 51.14
N THR A 299 45.49 4.48 50.17
CA THR A 299 46.59 3.50 50.19
C THR A 299 47.79 3.88 49.31
N GLY A 300 47.75 5.03 48.62
CA GLY A 300 48.87 5.60 47.84
C GLY A 300 49.22 4.90 46.52
N VAL A 301 48.84 3.63 46.33
CA VAL A 301 49.06 2.84 45.09
C VAL A 301 47.78 2.77 44.22
N GLY A 302 46.62 2.94 44.84
CA GLY A 302 45.29 2.82 44.23
C GLY A 302 44.94 3.75 43.06
N PRO A 303 45.29 5.06 43.11
CA PRO A 303 44.83 6.01 42.09
C PRO A 303 45.37 5.71 40.69
N VAL A 304 46.64 5.34 40.55
CA VAL A 304 47.30 5.24 39.23
C VAL A 304 46.78 4.04 38.42
N VAL A 305 46.50 2.91 39.07
CA VAL A 305 45.99 1.71 38.40
C VAL A 305 44.48 1.81 38.15
N GLY A 306 43.70 2.27 39.14
CA GLY A 306 42.24 2.37 39.02
C GLY A 306 41.79 3.39 37.96
N TYR A 307 42.38 4.59 37.95
CA TYR A 307 42.00 5.63 36.98
C TYR A 307 42.51 5.35 35.56
N GLY A 308 43.65 4.68 35.39
CA GLY A 308 44.15 4.26 34.07
C GLY A 308 43.25 3.21 33.41
N VAL A 309 42.80 2.22 34.18
CA VAL A 309 41.81 1.22 33.73
C VAL A 309 40.47 1.89 33.40
N ALA A 310 39.97 2.76 34.27
CA ALA A 310 38.73 3.50 34.02
C ALA A 310 38.80 4.37 32.75
N ALA A 311 39.93 5.05 32.50
CA ALA A 311 40.11 5.87 31.30
C ALA A 311 40.14 5.03 30.00
N TYR A 312 40.78 3.86 30.01
CA TYR A 312 40.77 2.94 28.87
C TYR A 312 39.37 2.46 28.52
N TYR A 313 38.61 2.00 29.52
CA TYR A 313 37.23 1.55 29.31
C TYR A 313 36.29 2.72 28.96
N ALA A 314 36.52 3.92 29.49
CA ALA A 314 35.80 5.12 29.07
C ALA A 314 35.99 5.42 27.58
N TRP A 315 37.21 5.32 27.06
CA TRP A 315 37.47 5.45 25.62
C TRP A 315 36.74 4.36 24.81
N GLN A 316 36.76 3.11 25.27
CA GLN A 316 36.03 2.02 24.61
C GLN A 316 34.51 2.26 24.60
N ALA A 317 33.95 2.81 25.69
CA ALA A 317 32.55 3.17 25.76
C ALA A 317 32.18 4.29 24.78
N TYR A 318 33.06 5.30 24.61
CA TYR A 318 32.88 6.32 23.57
C TYR A 318 32.94 5.76 22.15
N ASP A 319 33.84 4.81 21.88
CA ASP A 319 33.96 4.17 20.58
C ASP A 319 32.67 3.40 20.22
N LEU A 320 32.15 2.59 21.15
CA LEU A 320 30.88 1.87 20.99
C LEU A 320 29.69 2.83 20.80
N TYR A 321 29.64 3.91 21.57
CA TYR A 321 28.62 4.95 21.41
C TYR A 321 28.64 5.58 20.00
N ASN A 322 29.83 5.90 19.48
CA ASN A 322 29.99 6.45 18.13
C ASN A 322 29.60 5.45 17.05
N GLU A 323 29.94 4.17 17.24
CA GLU A 323 29.57 3.09 16.34
C GLU A 323 28.04 2.94 16.26
N ILE A 324 27.36 2.87 17.41
CA ILE A 324 25.89 2.82 17.49
C ILE A 324 25.26 4.03 16.79
N SER A 325 25.75 5.24 17.09
CA SER A 325 25.25 6.48 16.50
C SER A 325 25.42 6.50 14.97
N THR A 326 26.51 5.94 14.46
CA THR A 326 26.77 5.78 13.03
C THR A 326 25.74 4.85 12.38
N PHE A 327 25.38 3.73 13.02
CA PHE A 327 24.33 2.84 12.53
C PHE A 327 22.97 3.55 12.44
N TYR A 328 22.60 4.33 13.46
CA TYR A 328 21.37 5.14 13.41
C TYR A 328 21.38 6.15 12.26
N GLY A 329 22.48 6.89 12.06
CA GLY A 329 22.60 7.85 10.95
C GLY A 329 22.49 7.18 9.58
N ASN A 330 23.12 6.02 9.40
CA ASN A 330 23.03 5.25 8.15
C ASN A 330 21.61 4.72 7.90
N ALA A 331 20.91 4.28 8.95
CA ALA A 331 19.53 3.83 8.86
C ALA A 331 18.58 4.97 8.53
N GLU A 332 18.76 6.15 9.14
CA GLU A 332 17.97 7.34 8.83
C GLU A 332 18.11 7.71 7.34
N ALA A 333 19.33 7.72 6.80
CA ALA A 333 19.57 7.96 5.37
C ALA A 333 18.88 6.91 4.48
N THR A 334 18.96 5.63 4.87
CA THR A 334 18.30 4.52 4.16
C THR A 334 16.78 4.69 4.15
N PHE A 335 16.18 5.01 5.31
CA PHE A 335 14.74 5.24 5.42
C PHE A 335 14.27 6.45 4.65
N LYS A 336 15.01 7.56 4.67
CA LYS A 336 14.71 8.72 3.82
C LYS A 336 14.72 8.36 2.33
N GLY A 337 15.65 7.50 1.89
CA GLY A 337 15.70 6.99 0.52
C GLY A 337 14.48 6.15 0.13
N ILE A 338 14.08 5.21 1.01
CA ILE A 338 12.88 4.40 0.80
C ILE A 338 11.63 5.27 0.81
N ALA A 339 11.49 6.15 1.80
CA ALA A 339 10.37 7.09 1.95
C ALA A 339 10.23 8.02 0.73
N GLY A 340 11.35 8.51 0.19
CA GLY A 340 11.39 9.27 -1.05
C GLY A 340 10.86 8.47 -2.24
N THR A 341 11.23 7.20 -2.35
CA THR A 341 10.76 6.30 -3.41
C THR A 341 9.25 6.05 -3.29
N ILE A 342 8.73 5.81 -2.07
CA ILE A 342 7.29 5.69 -1.80
C ILE A 342 6.53 6.94 -2.29
N GLY A 343 7.05 8.14 -1.97
CA GLY A 343 6.42 9.41 -2.35
C GLY A 343 6.37 9.66 -3.87
N MET A 344 7.36 9.14 -4.60
CA MET A 344 7.44 9.26 -6.06
C MET A 344 6.53 8.28 -6.82
N ILE A 345 6.02 7.22 -6.18
CA ILE A 345 5.11 6.28 -6.83
C ILE A 345 3.82 7.00 -7.21
N GLN A 346 3.52 7.03 -8.51
CA GLN A 346 2.33 7.65 -9.09
C GLN A 346 1.09 6.74 -8.98
N ALA A 347 0.81 6.24 -7.78
CA ALA A 347 -0.38 5.45 -7.52
C ALA A 347 -1.65 6.23 -7.84
N GLY A 348 -2.64 5.53 -8.41
CA GLY A 348 -3.88 6.16 -8.80
C GLY A 348 -3.76 7.12 -9.98
N ALA A 349 -2.56 7.40 -10.54
CA ALA A 349 -2.43 8.29 -11.70
C ALA A 349 -3.17 7.74 -12.92
N ALA A 350 -3.18 6.42 -13.13
CA ALA A 350 -3.98 5.81 -14.18
C ALA A 350 -5.48 6.03 -13.98
N ILE A 351 -5.97 5.98 -12.73
CA ILE A 351 -7.38 6.28 -12.39
C ILE A 351 -7.67 7.77 -12.45
N ALA A 352 -6.76 8.62 -11.98
CA ALA A 352 -6.91 10.08 -11.97
C ALA A 352 -6.78 10.67 -13.38
N ALA A 353 -6.01 10.02 -14.25
CA ALA A 353 -5.87 10.33 -15.66
C ALA A 353 -6.93 9.64 -16.53
N LEU A 354 -7.79 8.77 -15.96
CA LEU A 354 -9.10 8.53 -16.57
C LEU A 354 -9.68 9.94 -16.71
N PRO A 355 -10.01 10.38 -17.94
CA PRO A 355 -10.64 11.68 -18.11
C PRO A 355 -11.89 11.78 -17.22
N GLU A 356 -12.66 12.86 -17.34
CA GLU A 356 -14.10 12.70 -17.17
C GLU A 356 -14.62 11.70 -18.22
N LEU A 357 -14.27 10.42 -18.10
CA LEU A 357 -14.89 9.27 -18.72
C LEU A 357 -16.30 9.30 -18.18
N LYS A 358 -17.12 10.08 -18.88
CA LYS A 358 -18.54 10.04 -18.70
C LYS A 358 -18.90 8.62 -19.10
N PRO A 359 -19.51 7.84 -18.20
CA PRO A 359 -20.14 6.61 -18.64
C PRO A 359 -21.06 6.93 -19.82
N TYR A 360 -21.41 5.91 -20.60
CA TYR A 360 -22.47 6.04 -21.59
C TYR A 360 -23.60 6.94 -21.05
N GLN A 361 -23.94 8.03 -21.75
CA GLN A 361 -25.02 8.93 -21.31
C GLN A 361 -26.21 8.72 -22.24
N HIS A 362 -27.30 8.14 -21.72
CA HIS A 362 -28.51 8.00 -22.52
C HIS A 362 -29.13 9.39 -22.82
N PRO A 363 -29.60 9.71 -24.05
CA PRO A 363 -29.99 11.08 -24.42
C PRO A 363 -31.31 11.51 -23.76
N GLY A 364 -32.05 10.55 -23.20
CA GLY A 364 -33.26 10.80 -22.41
C GLY A 364 -33.06 11.62 -21.12
N GLN A 365 -31.85 12.11 -20.84
CA GLN A 365 -31.55 13.03 -19.74
C GLN A 365 -31.44 14.52 -20.14
N GLN A 366 -31.63 14.89 -21.42
CA GLN A 366 -31.67 16.30 -21.85
C GLN A 366 -33.07 16.93 -21.86
N GLY A 367 -34.04 16.33 -21.16
CA GLY A 367 -35.42 16.79 -21.04
C GLY A 367 -35.74 17.35 -19.67
#